data_AF-A0A925CQD3-F1
#
_entry.id   AF-A0A925CQD3-F1
#
_cell.length_a   1.000
_cell.length_b   1.000
_cell.length_c   1.000
_cell.angle_alpha   90.00
_cell.angle_beta   90.00
_cell.angle_gamma   90.00
#
_symmetry.space_group_name_H-M   'P 1'
#
loop_
_entity.id
_entity.type
_entity.pdbx_description
1 polymer ?
#
loop_
_entity_poly.entity_id
_entity_poly.type
_entity_poly.pdbx_seq_one_letter_code
_entity_poly.pdbx_strand_id
1 'polypeptide(L)'
;MNPTRNSATWATIVTQLSNALDGAPPDTLDLVDYFFTSDPPAHRMRVVAHHFGTGYGALLSRFHRGGLPSPRACLADAMLVRAAFLLEDPRLSLSEVARRLRYSSPQAFHRTLHIQGHPSAQEFRRRYTGAVLLEHYLDRYLHPYRDAWRSTALVGPRLFVTAVAA
;
A
#
# COMPACT_ATOMS: atom_id res chain seq x y z
N MET A 1 6.05 4.99 19.46
CA MET A 1 7.02 5.34 18.40
C MET A 1 7.77 4.07 18.04
N ASN A 2 7.48 3.45 16.89
CA ASN A 2 8.01 2.12 16.53
C ASN A 2 9.38 2.30 15.82
N PRO A 3 10.49 1.78 16.36
CA PRO A 3 11.86 2.02 15.85
C PRO A 3 12.17 1.38 14.49
N THR A 4 11.16 0.86 13.78
CA THR A 4 11.28 0.20 12.47
C THR A 4 10.99 1.13 11.28
N ARG A 5 10.63 2.40 11.50
CA ARG A 5 10.66 3.41 10.45
C ARG A 5 12.08 3.96 10.33
N ASN A 6 12.86 3.45 9.39
CA ASN A 6 13.98 4.25 8.87
C ASN A 6 13.37 5.50 8.22
N SER A 7 13.42 6.63 8.93
CA SER A 7 12.71 7.86 8.58
C SER A 7 13.08 8.35 7.18
N ALA A 8 14.33 8.14 6.75
CA ALA A 8 14.80 8.51 5.42
C ALA A 8 14.16 7.67 4.30
N THR A 9 14.03 6.36 4.48
CA THR A 9 13.39 5.47 3.50
C THR A 9 11.92 5.83 3.31
N TRP A 10 11.19 6.03 4.41
CA TRP A 10 9.76 6.39 4.33
C TRP A 10 9.55 7.79 3.76
N ALA A 11 10.41 8.75 4.09
CA ALA A 11 10.37 10.07 3.45
C ALA A 11 10.59 9.98 1.94
N THR A 12 11.49 9.10 1.49
CA THR A 12 11.73 8.85 0.06
C THR A 12 10.50 8.24 -0.61
N ILE A 13 9.87 7.23 0.01
CA ILE A 13 8.64 6.61 -0.49
C ILE A 13 7.55 7.67 -0.66
N VAL A 14 7.26 8.45 0.38
CA VAL A 14 6.22 9.49 0.35
C VAL A 14 6.54 10.54 -0.72
N THR A 15 7.81 10.93 -0.87
CA THR A 15 8.23 11.87 -1.92
C THR A 15 7.97 11.31 -3.32
N GLN A 16 8.33 10.05 -3.57
CA GLN A 16 8.10 9.42 -4.87
C GLN A 16 6.61 9.23 -5.18
N LEU A 17 5.80 8.85 -4.18
CA LEU A 17 4.34 8.74 -4.32
C LEU A 17 3.71 10.12 -4.61
N SER A 18 4.12 11.15 -3.88
CA SER A 18 3.65 12.52 -4.08
C SER A 18 3.98 13.02 -5.48
N ASN A 19 5.20 12.79 -5.97
CA ASN A 19 5.59 13.16 -7.32
C ASN A 19 4.81 12.37 -8.38
N ALA A 20 4.55 11.09 -8.16
CA ALA A 20 3.78 10.26 -9.09
C ALA A 20 2.29 10.66 -9.15
N LEU A 21 1.76 11.17 -8.04
CA LEU A 21 0.38 11.61 -7.86
C LEU A 21 0.21 13.13 -7.91
N ASP A 22 1.19 13.86 -8.46
CA ASP A 22 1.12 15.32 -8.55
C ASP A 22 -0.18 15.77 -9.25
N GLY A 23 -0.93 16.65 -8.59
CA GLY A 23 -2.25 17.12 -9.03
C GLY A 23 -3.43 16.18 -8.71
N ALA A 24 -3.21 15.05 -8.02
CA ALA A 24 -4.29 14.21 -7.52
C ALA A 24 -5.04 14.86 -6.36
N PRO A 25 -6.34 14.53 -6.16
CA PRO A 25 -7.07 14.96 -4.99
C PRO A 25 -6.35 14.58 -3.68
N PRO A 26 -6.37 15.43 -2.64
CA PRO A 26 -5.64 15.15 -1.39
C PRO A 26 -6.05 13.82 -0.73
N ASP A 27 -7.31 13.43 -0.83
CA ASP A 27 -7.81 12.17 -0.28
C ASP A 27 -7.28 10.93 -1.01
N THR A 28 -6.95 11.07 -2.30
CA THR A 28 -6.30 10.04 -3.11
C THR A 28 -4.85 9.85 -2.69
N LEU A 29 -4.11 10.94 -2.46
CA LEU A 29 -2.74 10.88 -1.93
C LEU A 29 -2.72 10.22 -0.55
N ASP A 30 -3.56 10.69 0.38
CA ASP A 30 -3.70 10.11 1.72
C ASP A 30 -3.94 8.59 1.64
N LEU A 31 -4.81 8.14 0.73
CA LEU A 31 -5.16 6.74 0.57
C LEU A 31 -3.99 5.89 0.07
N VAL A 32 -3.26 6.35 -0.95
CA VAL A 32 -2.11 5.63 -1.47
C VAL A 32 -0.98 5.62 -0.44
N ASP A 33 -0.69 6.75 0.20
CA ASP A 33 0.29 6.84 1.28
C ASP A 33 -0.05 5.89 2.43
N TYR A 34 -1.33 5.75 2.77
CA TYR A 34 -1.79 4.85 3.82
C TYR A 34 -1.47 3.37 3.53
N PHE A 35 -1.43 2.96 2.26
CA PHE A 35 -1.01 1.59 1.91
C PHE A 35 0.41 1.31 2.42
N PHE A 36 1.30 2.28 2.31
CA PHE A 36 2.72 2.13 2.67
C PHE A 36 2.97 2.43 4.14
N THR A 37 2.30 3.45 4.68
CA THR A 37 2.67 4.07 5.96
C THR A 37 1.77 3.68 7.14
N SER A 38 0.66 2.97 6.90
CA SER A 38 -0.23 2.49 7.98
C SER A 38 0.52 1.66 9.04
N ASP A 39 0.26 1.97 10.31
CA ASP A 39 0.72 1.20 11.47
C ASP A 39 -0.47 0.96 12.43
N PRO A 40 -0.93 -0.28 12.62
CA PRO A 40 -0.44 -1.51 11.98
C PRO A 40 -0.70 -1.55 10.45
N PRO A 41 0.09 -2.32 9.68
CA PRO A 41 -0.10 -2.47 8.24
C PRO A 41 -1.51 -2.95 7.84
N ALA A 42 -2.17 -2.20 6.96
CA ALA A 42 -3.47 -2.58 6.42
C ALA A 42 -3.31 -3.52 5.20
N HIS A 43 -3.29 -4.83 5.40
CA HIS A 43 -3.22 -5.82 4.30
C HIS A 43 -4.59 -6.19 3.70
N ARG A 44 -5.68 -5.55 4.15
CA ARG A 44 -7.05 -5.80 3.68
C ARG A 44 -7.74 -4.49 3.35
N MET A 45 -8.31 -4.44 2.15
CA MET A 45 -9.01 -3.25 1.65
C MET A 45 -10.21 -2.82 2.50
N ARG A 46 -10.85 -3.75 3.24
CA ARG A 46 -11.89 -3.41 4.24
C ARG A 46 -11.36 -2.55 5.38
N VAL A 47 -10.13 -2.82 5.84
CA VAL A 47 -9.47 -2.04 6.90
C VAL A 47 -9.18 -0.63 6.41
N VAL A 48 -8.68 -0.50 5.19
CA VAL A 48 -8.46 0.81 4.57
C VAL A 48 -9.78 1.56 4.40
N ALA A 49 -10.81 0.93 3.82
CA ALA A 49 -12.11 1.57 3.63
C ALA A 49 -12.69 2.10 4.95
N HIS A 50 -12.61 1.29 6.01
CA HIS A 50 -13.01 1.69 7.36
C HIS A 50 -12.18 2.88 7.88
N HIS A 51 -10.86 2.87 7.72
CA HIS A 51 -9.99 3.98 8.12
C HIS A 51 -10.38 5.31 7.45
N PHE A 52 -10.77 5.25 6.18
CA PHE A 52 -11.20 6.40 5.40
C PHE A 52 -12.69 6.73 5.54
N GLY A 53 -13.43 6.07 6.43
CA GLY A 53 -14.87 6.33 6.64
C GLY A 53 -15.75 6.01 5.43
N THR A 54 -15.28 5.15 4.52
CA THR A 54 -16.00 4.77 3.30
C THR A 54 -16.41 3.30 3.32
N GLY A 55 -17.52 2.99 2.66
CA GLY A 55 -17.95 1.62 2.46
C GLY A 55 -16.97 0.88 1.55
N TYR A 56 -16.65 -0.38 1.89
CA TYR A 56 -15.78 -1.21 1.05
C TYR A 56 -16.23 -1.27 -0.42
N GLY A 57 -17.52 -1.54 -0.66
CA GLY A 57 -18.09 -1.57 -2.01
C GLY A 57 -18.05 -0.21 -2.71
N ALA A 58 -18.24 0.89 -1.96
CA ALA A 58 -18.17 2.24 -2.49
C ALA A 58 -16.74 2.57 -2.96
N LEU A 59 -15.73 2.23 -2.17
CA LEU A 59 -14.34 2.42 -2.55
C LEU A 59 -13.97 1.62 -3.81
N LEU A 60 -14.33 0.34 -3.88
CA LEU A 60 -14.11 -0.47 -5.08
C LEU A 60 -14.81 0.13 -6.31
N SER A 61 -16.05 0.59 -6.15
CA SER A 61 -16.83 1.20 -7.22
C SER A 61 -16.22 2.51 -7.71
N ARG A 62 -15.66 3.33 -6.80
CA ARG A 62 -14.96 4.58 -7.18
C ARG A 62 -13.69 4.29 -7.97
N PHE A 63 -12.89 3.31 -7.55
CA PHE A 63 -11.74 2.86 -8.34
C PHE A 63 -12.16 2.44 -9.75
N HIS A 64 -13.18 1.58 -9.86
CA HIS A 64 -13.68 1.12 -11.15
C HIS A 64 -14.21 2.27 -12.03
N ARG A 65 -15.05 3.15 -11.49
CA ARG A 65 -15.63 4.28 -12.25
C ARG A 65 -14.58 5.31 -12.66
N GLY A 66 -13.53 5.49 -11.86
CA GLY A 66 -12.39 6.35 -12.19
C GLY A 66 -11.43 5.75 -13.23
N GLY A 67 -11.66 4.51 -13.69
CA GLY A 67 -10.71 3.83 -14.59
C GLY A 67 -9.38 3.48 -13.92
N LEU A 68 -9.36 3.41 -12.58
CA LEU A 68 -8.17 3.13 -11.79
C LEU A 68 -7.86 1.63 -11.75
N PRO A 69 -6.60 1.25 -11.46
CA PRO A 69 -6.24 -0.16 -11.30
C PRO A 69 -6.97 -0.82 -10.14
N SER A 70 -7.01 -2.16 -10.12
CA SER A 70 -7.64 -2.91 -9.03
C SER A 70 -7.08 -2.46 -7.66
N PRO A 71 -7.92 -1.92 -6.75
CA PRO A 71 -7.45 -1.41 -5.46
C PRO A 71 -6.89 -2.52 -4.57
N ARG A 72 -7.38 -3.76 -4.75
CA ARG A 72 -6.84 -4.94 -4.06
C ARG A 72 -5.43 -5.27 -4.55
N ALA A 73 -5.19 -5.16 -5.87
CA ALA A 73 -3.88 -5.41 -6.45
C ALA A 73 -2.88 -4.33 -6.00
N CYS A 74 -3.29 -3.05 -6.04
CA CYS A 74 -2.51 -1.95 -5.50
C CYS A 74 -2.12 -2.18 -4.03
N LEU A 75 -3.08 -2.59 -3.19
CA LEU A 75 -2.79 -2.85 -1.78
C LEU A 75 -1.83 -4.04 -1.60
N ALA A 76 -2.04 -5.13 -2.35
CA ALA A 76 -1.21 -6.32 -2.26
C ALA A 76 0.23 -6.05 -2.68
N ASP A 77 0.45 -5.34 -3.79
CA ASP A 77 1.80 -5.01 -4.26
C ASP A 77 2.47 -3.98 -3.34
N ALA A 78 1.72 -3.02 -2.78
CA ALA A 78 2.24 -2.15 -1.74
C ALA A 78 2.74 -2.94 -0.52
N MET A 79 2.03 -4.00 -0.09
CA MET A 79 2.52 -4.89 0.98
C MET A 79 3.81 -5.62 0.58
N LEU A 80 4.00 -5.96 -0.70
CA LEU A 80 5.25 -6.57 -1.18
C LEU A 80 6.41 -5.56 -1.17
N VAL A 81 6.17 -4.30 -1.56
CA VAL A 81 7.17 -3.23 -1.41
C VAL A 81 7.60 -3.10 0.05
N ARG A 82 6.63 -3.05 0.98
CA ARG A 82 6.92 -3.01 2.43
C ARG A 82 7.69 -4.25 2.89
N ALA A 83 7.35 -5.43 2.37
CA ALA A 83 8.06 -6.66 2.70
C ALA A 83 9.52 -6.61 2.25
N ALA A 84 9.79 -6.09 1.05
CA ALA A 84 11.15 -5.99 0.53
C ALA A 84 12.00 -5.02 1.35
N PHE A 85 11.48 -3.84 1.72
CA PHE A 85 12.18 -2.94 2.64
C PHE A 85 12.48 -3.57 4.01
N LEU A 86 11.58 -4.41 4.53
CA LEU A 86 11.86 -5.16 5.76
C LEU A 86 12.93 -6.23 5.56
N LEU A 87 12.92 -6.92 4.40
CA LEU A 87 13.86 -8.01 4.10
C LEU A 87 15.27 -7.54 3.76
N GLU A 88 15.47 -6.23 3.54
CA GLU A 88 16.80 -5.62 3.45
C GLU A 88 17.56 -5.69 4.78
N ASP A 89 16.87 -5.77 5.92
CA ASP A 89 17.52 -6.15 7.19
C ASP A 89 17.78 -7.66 7.18
N PRO A 90 19.06 -8.11 7.10
CA PRO A 90 19.35 -9.52 6.98
C PRO A 90 18.93 -10.32 8.22
N ARG A 91 18.72 -9.66 9.37
CA ARG A 91 18.32 -10.28 10.63
C ARG A 91 16.83 -10.67 10.66
N LEU A 92 16.00 -10.09 9.79
CA LEU A 92 14.58 -10.39 9.74
C LEU A 92 14.34 -11.66 8.92
N SER A 93 13.65 -12.62 9.50
CA SER A 93 13.18 -13.81 8.80
C SER A 93 11.89 -13.50 8.02
N LEU A 94 11.59 -14.32 7.00
CA LEU A 94 10.34 -14.20 6.24
C LEU A 94 9.09 -14.31 7.12
N SER A 95 9.11 -15.21 8.11
CA SER A 95 8.03 -15.37 9.07
C SER A 95 7.82 -14.12 9.93
N GLU A 96 8.92 -13.51 10.36
CA GLU A 96 8.89 -12.26 11.12
C GLU A 96 8.35 -11.10 10.27
N VAL A 97 8.74 -11.02 9.00
CA VAL A 97 8.19 -10.03 8.05
C VAL A 97 6.70 -10.23 7.82
N ALA A 98 6.24 -11.46 7.56
CA ALA A 98 4.83 -11.77 7.40
C ALA A 98 4.01 -11.36 8.64
N ARG A 99 4.54 -11.63 9.85
CA ARG A 99 3.95 -11.23 11.12
C ARG A 99 3.87 -9.71 11.27
N ARG A 100 4.95 -8.98 10.94
CA ARG A 100 4.98 -7.51 10.96
C ARG A 100 3.96 -6.91 10.00
N LEU A 101 3.77 -7.51 8.83
CA LEU A 101 2.76 -7.12 7.83
C LEU A 101 1.34 -7.62 8.16
N ARG A 102 1.15 -8.23 9.33
CA ARG A 102 -0.15 -8.70 9.85
C ARG A 102 -0.80 -9.80 9.01
N TYR A 103 -0.02 -10.53 8.21
CA TYR A 103 -0.50 -11.78 7.62
C TYR A 103 -0.79 -12.79 8.73
N SER A 104 -1.83 -13.60 8.55
CA SER A 104 -2.23 -14.63 9.51
C SER A 104 -1.19 -15.74 9.65
N SER A 105 -0.37 -15.96 8.62
CA SER A 105 0.72 -16.93 8.63
C SER A 105 1.78 -16.60 7.56
N PRO A 106 3.01 -17.14 7.69
CA PRO A 106 4.02 -17.06 6.63
C PRO A 106 3.53 -17.65 5.29
N GLN A 107 2.67 -18.66 5.34
CA GLN A 107 2.12 -19.30 4.15
C GLN A 107 1.11 -18.41 3.41
N ALA A 108 0.33 -17.59 4.13
CA ALA A 108 -0.53 -16.58 3.53
C ALA A 108 0.30 -15.50 2.79
N PHE A 109 1.46 -15.14 3.34
CA PHE A 109 2.41 -14.25 2.67
C PHE A 109 3.01 -14.92 1.42
N HIS A 110 3.46 -16.17 1.50
CA HIS A 110 3.96 -16.92 0.34
C HIS A 110 2.92 -17.04 -0.78
N ARG A 111 1.65 -17.29 -0.43
CA ARG A 111 0.55 -17.29 -1.40
C ARG A 111 0.40 -15.95 -2.10
N THR A 112 0.58 -14.85 -1.37
CA THR A 112 0.53 -13.50 -1.95
C THR A 112 1.67 -13.30 -2.95
N LEU A 113 2.90 -13.70 -2.60
CA LEU A 113 4.06 -13.65 -3.50
C LEU A 113 3.79 -14.43 -4.80
N HIS A 114 3.27 -15.66 -4.69
CA HIS A 114 2.94 -16.49 -5.86
C HIS A 114 1.85 -15.88 -6.73
N ILE A 115 0.78 -15.34 -6.14
CA ILE A 115 -0.30 -14.67 -6.89
C ILE A 115 0.25 -13.47 -7.66
N GLN A 116 1.26 -12.78 -7.10
CA GLN A 116 1.92 -11.65 -7.75
C GLN A 116 3.07 -12.04 -8.68
N GLY A 117 3.21 -13.34 -9.01
CA GLY A 117 4.18 -13.82 -9.99
C GLY A 117 5.61 -13.98 -9.46
N HIS A 118 5.81 -13.95 -8.14
CA HIS A 118 7.11 -14.23 -7.54
C HIS A 118 7.27 -15.75 -7.27
N PRO A 119 8.41 -16.35 -7.65
CA PRO A 119 8.58 -17.80 -7.62
C PRO A 119 8.80 -18.37 -6.22
N SER A 120 9.44 -17.61 -5.31
CA SER A 120 9.56 -17.97 -3.90
C SER A 120 9.91 -16.75 -3.06
N ALA A 121 9.74 -16.85 -1.74
CA ALA A 121 10.12 -15.81 -0.80
C ALA A 121 11.65 -15.64 -0.66
N GLN A 122 12.42 -16.70 -0.89
CA GLN A 122 13.89 -16.63 -0.89
C GLN A 122 14.40 -15.95 -2.16
N GLU A 123 13.83 -16.28 -3.32
CA GLU A 123 14.14 -15.60 -4.58
C GLU A 123 13.70 -14.14 -4.51
N PHE A 124 12.53 -13.88 -3.93
CA PHE A 124 12.04 -12.52 -3.69
C PHE A 124 13.07 -11.68 -2.92
N ARG A 125 13.59 -12.20 -1.80
CA ARG A 125 14.62 -11.54 -1.00
C ARG A 125 15.94 -11.34 -1.75
N ARG A 126 16.32 -12.26 -2.63
CA ARG A 126 17.58 -12.16 -3.40
C ARG A 126 17.48 -11.16 -4.54
N ARG A 127 16.32 -11.10 -5.19
CA ARG A 127 16.14 -10.41 -6.48
C ARG A 127 15.59 -8.99 -6.34
N TYR A 128 14.85 -8.71 -5.28
CA TYR A 128 14.13 -7.45 -5.14
C TYR A 128 14.58 -6.69 -3.89
N THR A 129 14.96 -5.43 -4.11
CA THR A 129 15.04 -4.42 -3.05
C THR A 129 13.70 -3.70 -2.91
N GLY A 130 13.48 -3.01 -1.80
CA GLY A 130 12.32 -2.17 -1.62
C GLY A 130 12.24 -1.05 -2.66
N ALA A 131 13.38 -0.47 -3.02
CA ALA A 131 13.46 0.56 -4.06
C ALA A 131 13.02 0.05 -5.44
N VAL A 132 13.53 -1.11 -5.88
CA VAL A 132 13.16 -1.70 -7.18
C VAL A 132 11.68 -2.05 -7.24
N LEU A 133 11.11 -2.61 -6.17
CA LEU A 133 9.67 -2.90 -6.17
C LEU A 133 8.80 -1.66 -6.07
N LEU A 134 9.29 -0.59 -5.44
CA LEU A 134 8.59 0.69 -5.47
C LEU A 134 8.56 1.25 -6.89
N GLU A 135 9.67 1.23 -7.63
CA GLU A 135 9.68 1.63 -9.04
C GLU A 135 8.69 0.81 -9.86
N HIS A 136 8.69 -0.52 -9.71
CA HIS A 136 7.70 -1.38 -10.36
C HIS A 136 6.25 -1.03 -9.97
N TYR A 137 6.02 -0.67 -8.70
CA TYR A 137 4.71 -0.25 -8.23
C TYR A 137 4.26 1.05 -8.92
N LEU A 138 5.15 2.05 -9.00
CA LEU A 138 4.89 3.32 -9.66
C LEU A 138 4.56 3.08 -11.14
N ASP A 139 5.39 2.31 -11.84
CA ASP A 139 5.23 2.00 -13.26
C ASP A 139 4.00 1.16 -13.57
N ARG A 140 3.54 0.34 -12.63
CA ARG A 140 2.37 -0.52 -12.81
C ARG A 140 1.06 0.18 -12.46
N TYR A 141 1.04 0.97 -11.39
CA TYR A 141 -0.22 1.44 -10.79
C TYR A 141 -0.41 2.95 -10.82
N LEU A 142 0.65 3.74 -10.82
CA LEU A 142 0.54 5.20 -10.74
C LEU A 142 0.78 5.85 -12.09
N HIS A 143 1.95 5.60 -12.70
CA HIS A 143 2.38 6.23 -13.95
C HIS A 143 1.42 6.01 -15.13
N PRO A 144 0.86 4.81 -15.37
CA PRO A 144 -0.07 4.60 -16.49
C PRO A 144 -1.46 5.21 -16.26
N TYR A 145 -1.78 5.54 -15.00
CA TYR A 145 -3.11 5.96 -14.57
C TYR A 145 -3.13 7.39 -14.05
N ARG A 146 -2.10 8.21 -14.32
CA ARG A 146 -1.96 9.57 -13.74
C ARG A 146 -3.21 10.42 -13.92
N ASP A 147 -3.79 10.46 -15.11
CA ASP A 147 -4.98 11.27 -15.38
C ASP A 147 -6.22 10.74 -14.64
N ALA A 148 -6.35 9.41 -14.53
CA ALA A 148 -7.39 8.78 -13.72
C ALA A 148 -7.22 9.11 -12.22
N TRP A 149 -6.00 9.09 -11.70
CA TRP A 149 -5.70 9.49 -10.31
C TRP A 149 -5.99 10.98 -10.07
N ARG A 150 -5.72 11.86 -11.05
CA ARG A 150 -6.01 13.30 -10.99
C ARG A 150 -7.49 13.65 -10.99
N SER A 151 -8.30 12.84 -11.64
CA SER A 151 -9.73 13.09 -11.83
C SER A 151 -10.64 12.35 -10.85
N THR A 152 -10.10 11.42 -10.05
CA THR A 152 -10.89 10.56 -9.17
C THR A 152 -10.77 10.97 -7.71
N ALA A 153 -11.87 11.43 -7.11
CA ALA A 153 -12.01 11.58 -5.66
C ALA A 153 -12.43 10.25 -5.03
N LEU A 154 -11.51 9.58 -4.32
CA LEU A 154 -11.69 8.21 -3.86
C LEU A 154 -12.42 8.07 -2.53
N VAL A 155 -12.29 9.04 -1.64
CA VAL A 155 -12.87 9.00 -0.31
C VAL A 155 -14.05 9.97 -0.22
N GLY A 156 -14.01 11.05 -1.00
CA GLY A 156 -14.98 12.15 -0.94
C GLY A 156 -14.62 13.10 0.20
N PRO A 157 -15.33 14.23 0.35
CA PRO A 157 -15.09 15.15 1.46
C PRO A 157 -15.27 14.39 2.78
N ARG A 158 -14.23 14.38 3.63
CA ARG A 158 -14.33 13.90 5.00
C ARG A 158 -15.39 14.75 5.70
N LEU A 159 -16.64 14.29 5.75
CA LEU A 159 -17.60 14.80 6.70
C LEU A 159 -17.02 14.43 8.06
N PHE A 160 -16.46 15.40 8.77
CA PHE A 160 -16.08 15.24 10.16
C PHE A 160 -17.33 14.76 10.89
N VAL A 161 -17.41 13.46 11.18
CA VAL A 161 -18.33 12.97 12.20
C VAL A 161 -17.71 13.46 13.49
N THR A 162 -18.19 14.60 13.97
CA THR A 162 -17.92 15.08 15.32
C THR A 162 -18.38 13.96 16.25
N ALA A 163 -17.45 13.16 16.74
CA ALA A 163 -17.73 12.22 17.81
C ALA A 163 -18.11 13.08 19.03
N VAL A 164 -19.41 13.13 19.31
CA VAL A 164 -19.92 13.59 20.60
C VAL A 164 -19.34 12.61 21.62
N ALA A 165 -18.36 13.07 22.39
CA ALA A 165 -17.89 12.36 23.56
C ALA A 165 -19.02 12.31 24.59
N ALA A 166 -19.39 11.10 24.99
CA ALA A 166 -20.13 10.82 26.21
C ALA A 166 -19.13 10.55 27.34
#